data_AF-A0A8C5KJX8-F1
#
_entry.id   AF-A0A8C5KJX8-F1
#
_cell.length_a   1.000
_cell.length_b   1.000
_cell.length_c   1.000
_cell.angle_alpha   90.00
_cell.angle_beta   90.00
_cell.angle_gamma   90.00
#
_symmetry.space_group_name_H-M   'P 1'
#
loop_
_entity.id
_entity.type
_entity.pdbx_description
1 polymer ?
#
loop_
_entity_poly.entity_id
_entity_poly.type
_entity_poly.pdbx_seq_one_letter_code
_entity_poly.pdbx_strand_id
1 'polypeptide(L)'
;MKPLWAVTVWWVLLVPRLEASRRGSPEEASFYYGVFPPGFSWGVGSSAYQTEGAWDQDGKGPSIWDAFTHSGKGKVLGDDTGDSACDSYYKVQEDTLLLRELSVNHYRFSLSWPRLLPTGVRAERVNEKGIQFYNDFINALLKNNITPIVTLHHWDLPQLLQVTYGGWQNASMIEYFGNYSDLCFEAFGDRVKHWITFSDPRAMVEKGYETGHHAPGLRLHGTGLYKAAHHVIKAHAQAWHSYNKKWRRKQQGLVGISLNCDWGEPMDFSDPKDIEAAERYLQFCLGWFANPIYAGDYPQVMKDHIGEKSAEQGLRVSRLPEFSLQEKSYVKGTSDFLGLGHFTTRYIAERKYLSQQGPSYHNDQDLIQLVDPNWPELGSQGLYSVPWGFRRLLNFAQTQYGDPPIYVTENGASQKLHCTQLCDEWRIRYLKGYINEMLKAIKDGANIKGYTSWSLLDQFEWEKGYADRYGFYYVEFNVRNKPRYPKASVQYYKEIIKANGFPNPREVETWHLKALETCSTNNQMLATEPLLSHMHFASEVVVPTVGSLCILIAALLLLLLLRSHS
;
A
#
# COMPACT_ATOMS: atom_id res chain seq x y z
N MET A 1 18.31 25.05 -27.10
CA MET A 1 17.92 26.14 -26.17
C MET A 1 17.40 25.48 -24.89
N LYS A 2 17.98 25.84 -23.74
CA LYS A 2 17.94 25.11 -22.46
C LYS A 2 16.55 25.19 -21.77
N PRO A 3 16.01 24.09 -21.20
CA PRO A 3 14.75 24.08 -20.44
C PRO A 3 14.96 24.38 -18.94
N LEU A 4 15.90 25.27 -18.60
CA LEU A 4 16.16 25.65 -17.19
C LEU A 4 15.11 26.60 -16.61
N TRP A 5 14.22 27.15 -17.44
CA TRP A 5 13.29 28.21 -17.03
C TRP A 5 11.94 27.73 -16.47
N ALA A 6 11.60 26.44 -16.53
CA ALA A 6 10.34 25.94 -15.97
C ALA A 6 10.45 25.47 -14.50
N VAL A 7 11.64 25.02 -14.09
CA VAL A 7 11.86 24.31 -12.81
C VAL A 7 12.02 25.27 -11.63
N THR A 8 12.78 26.36 -11.81
CA THR A 8 12.88 27.45 -10.82
C THR A 8 11.56 28.20 -10.69
N VAL A 9 10.73 28.20 -11.72
CA VAL A 9 9.45 28.90 -11.75
C VAL A 9 8.39 28.22 -10.87
N TRP A 10 8.49 26.93 -10.55
CA TRP A 10 7.52 26.26 -9.66
C TRP A 10 7.69 26.73 -8.22
N TRP A 11 8.90 26.61 -7.66
CA TRP A 11 9.19 27.21 -6.36
C TRP A 11 9.02 28.74 -6.46
N VAL A 12 9.53 29.46 -7.45
CA VAL A 12 9.42 30.93 -7.51
C VAL A 12 7.99 31.49 -7.77
N LEU A 13 7.04 30.76 -8.36
CA LEU A 13 5.66 31.24 -8.57
C LEU A 13 4.65 30.75 -7.53
N LEU A 14 4.85 29.54 -6.98
CA LEU A 14 4.01 29.03 -5.90
C LEU A 14 4.56 29.42 -4.53
N VAL A 15 5.88 29.51 -4.33
CA VAL A 15 6.48 29.92 -3.05
C VAL A 15 6.04 31.32 -2.63
N PRO A 16 5.89 32.36 -3.45
CA PRO A 16 5.33 33.63 -2.97
C PRO A 16 3.84 33.55 -2.58
N ARG A 17 3.05 32.71 -3.29
CA ARG A 17 1.66 32.39 -2.87
C ARG A 17 1.62 31.54 -1.59
N LEU A 18 2.68 30.76 -1.33
CA LEU A 18 2.89 29.92 -0.14
C LEU A 18 3.75 30.61 0.96
N GLU A 19 4.40 31.74 0.69
CA GLU A 19 5.24 32.54 1.61
C GLU A 19 4.41 33.67 2.21
N ALA A 20 3.45 34.21 1.44
CA ALA A 20 2.29 34.89 2.01
C ALA A 20 1.56 33.99 3.03
N SER A 21 1.73 32.67 2.91
CA SER A 21 1.23 31.62 3.80
C SER A 21 2.18 31.26 4.95
N ARG A 22 3.49 31.56 4.85
CA ARG A 22 4.47 31.45 5.96
C ARG A 22 4.28 32.52 7.04
N ARG A 23 3.71 33.68 6.70
CA ARG A 23 3.09 34.56 7.71
C ARG A 23 1.69 34.04 7.98
N GLY A 24 1.58 32.84 8.55
CA GLY A 24 0.30 32.15 8.74
C GLY A 24 -0.76 33.10 9.30
N SER A 25 -1.65 33.56 8.42
CA SER A 25 -2.96 33.99 8.87
C SER A 25 -3.64 32.72 9.42
N PRO A 26 -4.50 32.85 10.44
CA PRO A 26 -5.23 31.73 11.04
C PRO A 26 -6.07 30.89 10.06
N GLU A 27 -6.17 31.28 8.78
CA GLU A 27 -6.97 30.62 7.75
C GLU A 27 -6.32 29.35 7.19
N GLU A 28 -4.99 29.20 7.15
CA GLU A 28 -4.37 27.95 6.67
C GLU A 28 -4.29 26.85 7.74
N ALA A 29 -4.23 27.25 9.00
CA ALA A 29 -4.43 26.37 10.15
C ALA A 29 -5.92 26.01 10.35
N SER A 30 -6.83 26.59 9.56
CA SER A 30 -8.25 26.30 9.69
C SER A 30 -8.62 25.00 9.00
N PHE A 31 -9.40 24.20 9.71
CA PHE A 31 -10.03 23.00 9.17
C PHE A 31 -11.08 23.41 8.13
N TYR A 32 -11.03 22.85 6.93
CA TYR A 32 -11.98 23.20 5.87
C TYR A 32 -13.25 22.35 5.97
N TYR A 33 -14.39 22.97 6.22
CA TYR A 33 -15.68 22.30 6.18
C TYR A 33 -16.26 22.38 4.77
N GLY A 34 -16.54 21.22 4.18
CA GLY A 34 -17.03 21.08 2.82
C GLY A 34 -17.21 19.60 2.45
N VAL A 35 -17.72 19.37 1.24
CA VAL A 35 -17.94 18.03 0.69
C VAL A 35 -17.13 17.85 -0.58
N PHE A 36 -16.76 16.59 -0.84
CA PHE A 36 -16.09 16.18 -2.05
C PHE A 36 -17.05 16.29 -3.25
N PRO A 37 -16.51 16.34 -4.49
CA PRO A 37 -17.35 16.36 -5.70
C PRO A 37 -18.32 15.16 -5.75
N PRO A 38 -19.50 15.32 -6.36
CA PRO A 38 -20.40 14.19 -6.60
C PRO A 38 -19.69 13.07 -7.38
N GLY A 39 -19.91 11.83 -6.97
CA GLY A 39 -19.27 10.66 -7.58
C GLY A 39 -17.84 10.38 -7.11
N PHE A 40 -17.36 11.06 -6.06
CA PHE A 40 -16.04 10.76 -5.47
C PHE A 40 -15.97 9.32 -4.95
N SER A 41 -14.87 8.63 -5.31
CA SER A 41 -14.69 7.21 -5.03
C SER A 41 -14.02 7.00 -3.66
N TRP A 42 -14.69 6.39 -2.70
CA TRP A 42 -14.22 6.10 -1.35
C TRP A 42 -13.99 4.62 -1.14
N GLY A 43 -12.83 4.25 -0.63
CA GLY A 43 -12.45 2.85 -0.52
C GLY A 43 -11.38 2.56 0.52
N VAL A 44 -11.05 1.29 0.58
CA VAL A 44 -9.94 0.74 1.36
C VAL A 44 -9.16 -0.26 0.50
N GLY A 45 -7.92 -0.50 0.89
CA GLY A 45 -6.99 -1.35 0.15
C GLY A 45 -6.59 -2.64 0.86
N SER A 46 -6.13 -3.61 0.08
CA SER A 46 -5.33 -4.77 0.50
C SER A 46 -4.36 -5.20 -0.61
N SER A 47 -3.48 -6.15 -0.29
CA SER A 47 -2.66 -6.88 -1.27
C SER A 47 -2.71 -8.38 -1.01
N ALA A 48 -2.51 -9.16 -2.07
CA ALA A 48 -2.69 -10.61 -2.07
C ALA A 48 -1.80 -11.31 -1.03
N TYR A 49 -0.49 -11.10 -1.08
CA TYR A 49 0.43 -11.76 -0.15
C TYR A 49 0.17 -11.36 1.31
N GLN A 50 -0.25 -10.11 1.55
CA GLN A 50 -0.43 -9.60 2.90
C GLN A 50 -1.71 -10.12 3.58
N THR A 51 -2.73 -10.55 2.81
CA THR A 51 -4.04 -10.93 3.35
C THR A 51 -4.54 -12.33 2.98
N GLU A 52 -4.24 -12.86 1.79
CA GLU A 52 -4.88 -14.09 1.30
C GLU A 52 -4.53 -15.32 2.13
N GLY A 53 -3.25 -15.52 2.43
CA GLY A 53 -2.74 -16.80 2.92
C GLY A 53 -2.88 -17.90 1.87
N ALA A 54 -3.10 -19.14 2.32
CA ALA A 54 -3.30 -20.31 1.47
C ALA A 54 -2.21 -20.40 0.38
N TRP A 55 -0.96 -20.24 0.82
CA TRP A 55 0.16 -19.91 -0.05
C TRP A 55 0.54 -21.03 -1.03
N ASP A 56 0.23 -22.28 -0.71
CA ASP A 56 0.51 -23.50 -1.48
C ASP A 56 -0.77 -24.27 -1.87
N GLN A 57 -1.93 -23.66 -1.68
CA GLN A 57 -3.22 -24.31 -1.86
C GLN A 57 -3.73 -24.20 -3.30
N ASP A 58 -4.53 -25.18 -3.71
CA ASP A 58 -5.20 -25.24 -5.02
C ASP A 58 -4.27 -24.97 -6.22
N GLY A 59 -3.02 -25.43 -6.12
CA GLY A 59 -2.03 -25.34 -7.19
C GLY A 59 -1.36 -23.97 -7.36
N LYS A 60 -1.49 -23.04 -6.39
CA LYS A 60 -0.68 -21.82 -6.35
C LYS A 60 0.82 -22.16 -6.34
N GLY A 61 1.62 -21.45 -7.14
CA GLY A 61 3.08 -21.52 -7.10
C GLY A 61 3.69 -20.68 -5.97
N PRO A 62 4.96 -20.94 -5.61
CA PRO A 62 5.68 -20.06 -4.68
C PRO A 62 5.95 -18.69 -5.33
N SER A 63 5.72 -17.63 -4.56
CA SER A 63 6.17 -16.27 -4.84
C SER A 63 7.58 -16.03 -4.29
N ILE A 64 8.18 -14.90 -4.68
CA ILE A 64 9.44 -14.44 -4.09
C ILE A 64 9.34 -14.20 -2.59
N TRP A 65 8.16 -13.84 -2.07
CA TRP A 65 7.96 -13.63 -0.65
C TRP A 65 7.86 -14.96 0.11
N ASP A 66 7.17 -15.96 -0.44
CA ASP A 66 7.15 -17.32 0.13
C ASP A 66 8.58 -17.83 0.31
N ALA A 67 9.37 -17.76 -0.76
CA ALA A 67 10.78 -18.15 -0.74
C ALA A 67 11.61 -17.31 0.25
N PHE A 68 11.38 -15.99 0.31
CA PHE A 68 12.12 -15.10 1.21
C PHE A 68 11.85 -15.42 2.68
N THR A 69 10.58 -15.58 3.07
CA THR A 69 10.20 -15.87 4.45
C THR A 69 10.57 -17.29 4.89
N HIS A 70 10.60 -18.26 3.96
CA HIS A 70 11.03 -19.63 4.28
C HIS A 70 12.55 -19.83 4.22
N SER A 71 13.32 -18.89 3.66
CA SER A 71 14.77 -19.06 3.41
C SER A 71 15.67 -19.00 4.66
N GLY A 72 15.15 -18.62 5.83
CA GLY A 72 15.89 -18.61 7.09
C GLY A 72 15.47 -17.48 8.04
N LYS A 73 16.05 -17.52 9.24
CA LYS A 73 15.74 -16.57 10.32
C LYS A 73 16.32 -15.16 10.10
N GLY A 74 15.67 -14.15 10.67
CA GLY A 74 16.12 -12.76 10.70
C GLY A 74 15.84 -11.97 9.42
N LYS A 75 15.03 -12.51 8.50
CA LYS A 75 14.60 -11.84 7.27
C LYS A 75 13.39 -10.93 7.48
N VAL A 76 12.51 -11.37 8.36
CA VAL A 76 11.29 -10.66 8.76
C VAL A 76 11.29 -10.60 10.28
N LEU A 77 10.78 -9.51 10.84
CA LEU A 77 10.62 -9.38 12.29
C LEU A 77 9.78 -10.55 12.82
N GLY A 78 10.28 -11.23 13.85
CA GLY A 78 9.61 -12.39 14.45
C GLY A 78 9.68 -13.69 13.64
N ASP A 79 10.41 -13.71 12.51
CA ASP A 79 10.40 -14.83 11.55
C ASP A 79 8.98 -15.16 11.02
N ASP A 80 8.08 -14.15 11.02
CA ASP A 80 6.72 -14.26 10.53
C ASP A 80 6.67 -14.60 9.03
N THR A 81 5.65 -15.35 8.62
CA THR A 81 5.37 -15.69 7.22
C THR A 81 3.98 -15.21 6.79
N GLY A 82 3.80 -15.08 5.47
CA GLY A 82 2.50 -14.79 4.85
C GLY A 82 1.66 -16.05 4.58
N ASP A 83 2.09 -17.24 5.06
CA ASP A 83 1.51 -18.54 4.69
C ASP A 83 -0.01 -18.60 4.91
N SER A 84 -0.43 -17.94 5.99
CA SER A 84 -1.83 -17.87 6.39
C SER A 84 -2.33 -16.42 6.42
N ALA A 85 -1.50 -15.42 6.73
CA ALA A 85 -1.88 -14.00 6.71
C ALA A 85 -3.23 -13.73 7.41
N CYS A 86 -4.24 -13.20 6.71
CA CYS A 86 -5.58 -12.96 7.24
C CYS A 86 -6.57 -14.11 6.95
N ASP A 87 -6.14 -15.16 6.25
CA ASP A 87 -6.98 -16.21 5.65
C ASP A 87 -8.08 -15.66 4.73
N SER A 88 -7.85 -14.53 4.07
CA SER A 88 -8.84 -13.92 3.17
C SER A 88 -9.21 -14.82 1.99
N TYR A 89 -8.34 -15.77 1.61
CA TYR A 89 -8.65 -16.81 0.62
C TYR A 89 -9.91 -17.62 0.97
N TYR A 90 -10.13 -17.87 2.26
CA TYR A 90 -11.29 -18.64 2.77
C TYR A 90 -12.42 -17.77 3.31
N LYS A 91 -12.22 -16.46 3.39
CA LYS A 91 -13.09 -15.53 4.13
C LYS A 91 -13.65 -14.39 3.29
N VAL A 92 -13.80 -14.63 1.97
CA VAL A 92 -14.35 -13.68 1.00
C VAL A 92 -15.67 -13.05 1.48
N GLN A 93 -16.60 -13.86 2.01
CA GLN A 93 -17.89 -13.36 2.47
C GLN A 93 -17.76 -12.45 3.70
N GLU A 94 -16.90 -12.83 4.66
CA GLU A 94 -16.65 -12.05 5.87
C GLU A 94 -16.02 -10.70 5.51
N ASP A 95 -14.94 -10.70 4.73
CA ASP A 95 -14.26 -9.46 4.31
C ASP A 95 -15.19 -8.55 3.48
N THR A 96 -16.09 -9.13 2.68
CA THR A 96 -17.11 -8.35 1.94
C THR A 96 -18.13 -7.70 2.87
N LEU A 97 -18.50 -8.34 3.98
CA LEU A 97 -19.41 -7.73 4.98
C LEU A 97 -18.74 -6.53 5.67
N LEU A 98 -17.44 -6.64 6.00
CA LEU A 98 -16.68 -5.55 6.61
C LEU A 98 -16.58 -4.32 5.69
N LEU A 99 -16.45 -4.54 4.37
CA LEU A 99 -16.47 -3.46 3.37
C LEU A 99 -17.83 -2.75 3.34
N ARG A 100 -18.94 -3.49 3.42
CA ARG A 100 -20.27 -2.89 3.50
C ARG A 100 -20.47 -2.11 4.79
N GLU A 101 -19.96 -2.62 5.91
CA GLU A 101 -20.04 -1.95 7.20
C GLU A 101 -19.36 -0.58 7.15
N LEU A 102 -18.19 -0.49 6.51
CA LEU A 102 -17.48 0.77 6.23
C LEU A 102 -18.21 1.70 5.26
N SER A 103 -19.21 1.19 4.52
CA SER A 103 -19.96 1.94 3.50
C SER A 103 -19.09 2.44 2.34
N VAL A 104 -17.98 1.76 2.04
CA VAL A 104 -17.13 2.09 0.88
C VAL A 104 -17.82 1.78 -0.44
N ASN A 105 -17.47 2.54 -1.49
CA ASN A 105 -17.98 2.33 -2.84
C ASN A 105 -17.01 1.58 -3.76
N HIS A 106 -15.74 1.47 -3.37
CA HIS A 106 -14.76 0.65 -4.07
C HIS A 106 -13.86 -0.10 -3.09
N TYR A 107 -13.26 -1.16 -3.60
CA TYR A 107 -12.23 -1.91 -2.91
C TYR A 107 -11.04 -2.13 -3.83
N ARG A 108 -9.86 -1.70 -3.37
CA ARG A 108 -8.60 -1.94 -4.07
C ARG A 108 -7.97 -3.22 -3.53
N PHE A 109 -7.70 -4.19 -4.40
CA PHE A 109 -6.96 -5.40 -4.04
C PHE A 109 -6.00 -5.78 -5.15
N SER A 110 -5.03 -6.64 -4.86
CA SER A 110 -4.14 -7.19 -5.89
C SER A 110 -4.48 -8.63 -6.25
N LEU A 111 -4.17 -9.00 -7.48
CA LEU A 111 -4.14 -10.40 -7.90
C LEU A 111 -2.78 -11.00 -7.58
N SER A 112 -2.76 -12.26 -7.17
CA SER A 112 -1.53 -13.00 -7.00
C SER A 112 -1.12 -13.65 -8.30
N TRP A 113 -0.03 -13.16 -8.90
CA TRP A 113 0.52 -13.74 -10.12
C TRP A 113 0.81 -15.24 -9.97
N PRO A 114 1.51 -15.73 -8.93
CA PRO A 114 1.76 -17.16 -8.79
C PRO A 114 0.51 -17.98 -8.43
N ARG A 115 -0.59 -17.37 -7.97
CA ARG A 115 -1.87 -18.07 -7.82
C ARG A 115 -2.53 -18.31 -9.18
N LEU A 116 -2.43 -17.34 -10.10
CA LEU A 116 -3.01 -17.41 -11.44
C LEU A 116 -2.14 -18.21 -12.43
N LEU A 117 -0.84 -17.97 -12.39
CA LEU A 117 0.18 -18.62 -13.22
C LEU A 117 1.27 -19.19 -12.30
N PRO A 118 1.18 -20.46 -11.88
CA PRO A 118 2.10 -21.04 -10.87
C PRO A 118 3.58 -20.98 -11.25
N THR A 119 3.89 -21.09 -12.54
CA THR A 119 5.26 -20.95 -13.08
C THR A 119 5.60 -19.52 -13.50
N GLY A 120 4.60 -18.62 -13.48
CA GLY A 120 4.64 -17.28 -14.04
C GLY A 120 4.44 -17.22 -15.55
N VAL A 121 4.49 -18.36 -16.25
CA VAL A 121 4.42 -18.44 -17.70
C VAL A 121 3.04 -18.92 -18.15
N ARG A 122 2.30 -18.04 -18.83
CA ARG A 122 0.93 -18.31 -19.29
C ARG A 122 0.81 -19.56 -20.17
N ALA A 123 1.78 -19.78 -21.06
CA ALA A 123 1.77 -20.90 -22.00
C ALA A 123 1.94 -22.28 -21.33
N GLU A 124 2.45 -22.32 -20.10
CA GLU A 124 2.69 -23.57 -19.39
C GLU A 124 1.46 -24.01 -18.60
N ARG A 125 0.93 -23.15 -17.73
CA ARG A 125 -0.21 -23.48 -16.88
C ARG A 125 -0.96 -22.25 -16.39
N VAL A 126 -2.26 -22.20 -16.69
CA VAL A 126 -3.23 -21.34 -16.02
C VAL A 126 -3.88 -22.14 -14.88
N ASN A 127 -3.96 -21.54 -13.69
CA ASN A 127 -4.62 -22.17 -12.55
C ASN A 127 -6.10 -21.76 -12.47
N GLU A 128 -6.98 -22.64 -12.94
CA GLU A 128 -8.43 -22.41 -12.94
C GLU A 128 -9.01 -22.17 -11.54
N LYS A 129 -8.42 -22.76 -10.49
CA LYS A 129 -8.85 -22.50 -9.11
C LYS A 129 -8.52 -21.08 -8.65
N GLY A 130 -7.36 -20.57 -9.05
CA GLY A 130 -7.02 -19.16 -8.85
C GLY A 130 -7.96 -18.22 -9.59
N ILE A 131 -8.29 -18.53 -10.85
CA ILE A 131 -9.26 -17.77 -11.64
C ILE A 131 -10.65 -17.80 -10.99
N GLN A 132 -11.08 -18.96 -10.50
CA GLN A 132 -12.35 -19.13 -9.79
C GLN A 132 -12.39 -18.28 -8.51
N PHE A 133 -11.34 -18.32 -7.69
CA PHE A 133 -11.26 -17.52 -6.46
C PHE A 133 -11.46 -16.02 -6.72
N TYR A 134 -10.73 -15.43 -7.67
CA TYR A 134 -10.88 -14.00 -7.97
C TYR A 134 -12.21 -13.68 -8.66
N ASN A 135 -12.76 -14.59 -9.47
CA ASN A 135 -14.10 -14.43 -10.00
C ASN A 135 -15.15 -14.36 -8.89
N ASP A 136 -15.09 -15.30 -7.95
CA ASP A 136 -16.01 -15.35 -6.80
C ASP A 136 -15.85 -14.10 -5.94
N PHE A 137 -14.62 -13.63 -5.74
CA PHE A 137 -14.37 -12.40 -5.00
C PHE A 137 -14.92 -11.15 -5.71
N ILE A 138 -14.61 -10.97 -6.99
CA ILE A 138 -15.12 -9.86 -7.81
C ILE A 138 -16.66 -9.87 -7.83
N ASN A 139 -17.27 -11.05 -7.99
CA ASN A 139 -18.72 -11.21 -7.98
C ASN A 139 -19.31 -10.85 -6.61
N ALA A 140 -18.65 -11.23 -5.51
CA ALA A 140 -19.06 -10.85 -4.16
C ALA A 140 -19.02 -9.34 -3.94
N LEU A 141 -17.97 -8.65 -4.42
CA LEU A 141 -17.86 -7.19 -4.36
C LEU A 141 -19.00 -6.52 -5.14
N LEU A 142 -19.20 -6.91 -6.40
CA LEU A 142 -20.22 -6.33 -7.27
C LEU A 142 -21.65 -6.59 -6.76
N LYS A 143 -21.93 -7.77 -6.21
CA LYS A 143 -23.22 -8.09 -5.57
C LYS A 143 -23.54 -7.16 -4.41
N ASN A 144 -22.52 -6.58 -3.79
CA ASN A 144 -22.66 -5.63 -2.69
C ASN A 144 -22.41 -4.17 -3.11
N ASN A 145 -22.48 -3.88 -4.42
CA ASN A 145 -22.28 -2.55 -5.02
C ASN A 145 -20.91 -1.92 -4.71
N ILE A 146 -19.88 -2.76 -4.56
CA ILE A 146 -18.50 -2.32 -4.36
C ILE A 146 -17.74 -2.50 -5.68
N THR A 147 -17.20 -1.40 -6.21
CA THR A 147 -16.43 -1.40 -7.45
C THR A 147 -15.04 -1.99 -7.22
N PRO A 148 -14.62 -3.03 -7.96
CA PRO A 148 -13.26 -3.56 -7.85
C PRO A 148 -12.25 -2.64 -8.56
N ILE A 149 -11.22 -2.22 -7.82
CA ILE A 149 -9.99 -1.62 -8.38
C ILE A 149 -8.87 -2.65 -8.23
N VAL A 150 -8.38 -3.18 -9.35
CA VAL A 150 -7.50 -4.35 -9.33
C VAL A 150 -6.05 -3.98 -9.63
N THR A 151 -5.16 -4.35 -8.72
CA THR A 151 -3.72 -4.23 -8.90
C THR A 151 -3.14 -5.53 -9.46
N LEU A 152 -2.45 -5.47 -10.59
CA LEU A 152 -1.90 -6.66 -11.25
C LEU A 152 -0.67 -7.20 -10.54
N HIS A 153 0.24 -6.32 -10.10
CA HIS A 153 1.46 -6.71 -9.39
C HIS A 153 1.64 -5.90 -8.10
N HIS A 154 1.57 -6.60 -6.97
CA HIS A 154 1.86 -6.05 -5.64
C HIS A 154 2.93 -6.91 -4.95
N TRP A 155 4.10 -6.95 -5.61
CA TRP A 155 5.39 -7.45 -5.10
C TRP A 155 5.52 -8.97 -4.95
N ASP A 156 4.56 -9.75 -5.41
CA ASP A 156 4.52 -11.22 -5.25
C ASP A 156 4.89 -11.97 -6.54
N LEU A 157 5.99 -11.56 -7.18
CA LEU A 157 6.52 -12.21 -8.40
C LEU A 157 6.63 -13.74 -8.21
N PRO A 158 6.24 -14.58 -9.20
CA PRO A 158 6.47 -16.02 -9.15
C PRO A 158 7.96 -16.35 -8.98
N GLN A 159 8.29 -17.18 -7.98
CA GLN A 159 9.67 -17.51 -7.64
C GLN A 159 10.41 -18.16 -8.82
N LEU A 160 9.72 -18.91 -9.66
CA LEU A 160 10.33 -19.55 -10.83
C LEU A 160 10.90 -18.52 -11.82
N LEU A 161 10.19 -17.39 -12.04
CA LEU A 161 10.70 -16.30 -12.88
C LEU A 161 11.92 -15.63 -12.26
N GLN A 162 11.95 -15.52 -10.92
CA GLN A 162 13.09 -14.97 -10.20
C GLN A 162 14.34 -15.86 -10.32
N VAL A 163 14.21 -17.17 -10.08
CA VAL A 163 15.37 -18.08 -10.07
C VAL A 163 15.86 -18.45 -11.47
N THR A 164 14.95 -18.54 -12.45
CA THR A 164 15.29 -18.97 -13.81
C THR A 164 15.85 -17.82 -14.64
N TYR A 165 15.25 -16.64 -14.52
CA TYR A 165 15.58 -15.51 -15.38
C TYR A 165 16.21 -14.33 -14.64
N GLY A 166 16.21 -14.31 -13.31
CA GLY A 166 16.69 -13.19 -12.50
C GLY A 166 15.62 -12.15 -12.15
N GLY A 167 14.34 -12.44 -12.41
CA GLY A 167 13.23 -11.54 -12.15
C GLY A 167 13.39 -10.20 -12.88
N TRP A 168 13.08 -9.08 -12.21
CA TRP A 168 13.10 -7.76 -12.86
C TRP A 168 14.50 -7.32 -13.34
N GLN A 169 15.57 -8.04 -13.02
CA GLN A 169 16.89 -7.82 -13.64
C GLN A 169 16.95 -8.22 -15.13
N ASN A 170 15.93 -8.90 -15.64
CA ASN A 170 15.90 -9.46 -16.99
C ASN A 170 14.75 -8.87 -17.83
N ALA A 171 15.07 -8.48 -19.06
CA ALA A 171 14.13 -7.83 -19.98
C ALA A 171 12.97 -8.75 -20.39
N SER A 172 13.14 -10.08 -20.32
CA SER A 172 12.04 -11.04 -20.59
C SER A 172 10.84 -10.87 -19.66
N MET A 173 11.01 -10.26 -18.47
CA MET A 173 9.88 -9.96 -17.58
C MET A 173 8.86 -9.02 -18.21
N ILE A 174 9.26 -8.18 -19.16
CA ILE A 174 8.35 -7.29 -19.88
C ILE A 174 7.30 -8.13 -20.65
N GLU A 175 7.75 -9.21 -21.29
CA GLU A 175 6.88 -10.13 -22.01
C GLU A 175 6.03 -10.99 -21.06
N TYR A 176 6.65 -11.59 -20.03
CA TYR A 176 5.92 -12.41 -19.06
C TYR A 176 4.83 -11.62 -18.34
N PHE A 177 5.14 -10.39 -17.90
CA PHE A 177 4.16 -9.51 -17.28
C PHE A 177 3.08 -9.07 -18.26
N GLY A 178 3.44 -8.81 -19.53
CA GLY A 178 2.47 -8.53 -20.59
C GLY A 178 1.48 -9.67 -20.82
N ASN A 179 1.97 -10.91 -20.87
CA ASN A 179 1.14 -12.12 -21.04
C ASN A 179 0.25 -12.38 -19.82
N TYR A 180 0.77 -12.17 -18.61
CA TYR A 180 0.02 -12.22 -17.36
C TYR A 180 -1.09 -11.16 -17.31
N SER A 181 -0.75 -9.91 -17.62
CA SER A 181 -1.72 -8.80 -17.66
C SER A 181 -2.84 -9.07 -18.67
N ASP A 182 -2.49 -9.59 -19.84
CA ASP A 182 -3.46 -9.96 -20.88
C ASP A 182 -4.45 -11.04 -20.42
N LEU A 183 -3.98 -12.05 -19.67
CA LEU A 183 -4.85 -13.05 -19.04
C LEU A 183 -5.80 -12.41 -18.02
N CYS A 184 -5.30 -11.50 -17.17
CA CYS A 184 -6.12 -10.82 -16.18
C CYS A 184 -7.22 -9.96 -16.84
N PHE A 185 -6.89 -9.24 -17.92
CA PHE A 185 -7.86 -8.48 -18.69
C PHE A 185 -8.90 -9.39 -19.34
N GLU A 186 -8.48 -10.53 -19.90
CA GLU A 186 -9.37 -11.51 -20.49
C GLU A 186 -10.35 -12.10 -19.46
N ALA A 187 -9.83 -12.56 -18.32
CA ALA A 187 -10.59 -13.29 -17.32
C ALA A 187 -11.55 -12.42 -16.50
N PHE A 188 -11.19 -11.15 -16.27
CA PHE A 188 -11.90 -10.30 -15.30
C PHE A 188 -12.35 -8.95 -15.84
N GLY A 189 -11.83 -8.50 -17.00
CA GLY A 189 -12.07 -7.15 -17.53
C GLY A 189 -13.49 -6.91 -18.07
N ASP A 190 -14.31 -7.96 -18.18
CA ASP A 190 -15.74 -7.83 -18.40
C ASP A 190 -16.42 -7.07 -17.24
N ARG A 191 -15.94 -7.26 -16.01
CA ARG A 191 -16.45 -6.68 -14.75
C ARG A 191 -15.53 -5.63 -14.14
N VAL A 192 -14.21 -5.82 -14.22
CA VAL A 192 -13.21 -4.90 -13.66
C VAL A 192 -12.90 -3.77 -14.64
N LYS A 193 -13.09 -2.53 -14.20
CA LYS A 193 -12.94 -1.32 -15.02
C LYS A 193 -11.80 -0.40 -14.59
N HIS A 194 -11.17 -0.66 -13.45
CA HIS A 194 -10.01 0.09 -12.97
C HIS A 194 -8.86 -0.86 -12.70
N TRP A 195 -7.77 -0.69 -13.44
CA TRP A 195 -6.58 -1.50 -13.38
C TRP A 195 -5.38 -0.67 -12.95
N ILE A 196 -4.65 -1.16 -11.96
CA ILE A 196 -3.35 -0.67 -11.54
C ILE A 196 -2.32 -1.72 -11.95
N THR A 197 -1.37 -1.36 -12.78
CA THR A 197 -0.33 -2.30 -13.23
C THR A 197 0.63 -2.70 -12.10
N PHE A 198 1.25 -1.71 -11.46
CA PHE A 198 2.17 -1.89 -10.35
C PHE A 198 1.74 -1.05 -9.15
N SER A 199 1.86 -1.63 -7.95
CA SER A 199 1.85 -0.89 -6.69
C SER A 199 3.26 -0.52 -6.28
N ASP A 200 3.49 0.77 -6.01
CA ASP A 200 4.72 1.35 -5.47
C ASP A 200 6.01 0.65 -5.96
N PRO A 201 6.29 0.72 -7.28
CA PRO A 201 7.43 0.05 -7.87
C PRO A 201 8.77 0.59 -7.37
N ARG A 202 8.80 1.83 -6.84
CA ARG A 202 10.01 2.41 -6.23
C ARG A 202 10.41 1.63 -4.99
N ALA A 203 9.51 1.46 -4.02
CA ALA A 203 9.80 0.68 -2.82
C ALA A 203 10.14 -0.77 -3.17
N MET A 204 9.46 -1.35 -4.18
CA MET A 204 9.77 -2.70 -4.67
C MET A 204 11.23 -2.83 -5.15
N VAL A 205 11.72 -1.92 -5.99
CA VAL A 205 13.09 -2.02 -6.53
C VAL A 205 14.16 -1.60 -5.51
N GLU A 206 13.89 -0.58 -4.70
CA GLU A 206 14.79 -0.12 -3.64
C GLU A 206 14.93 -1.17 -2.53
N LYS A 207 13.83 -1.71 -2.03
CA LYS A 207 13.90 -2.70 -0.95
C LYS A 207 14.26 -4.10 -1.44
N GLY A 208 13.84 -4.47 -2.64
CA GLY A 208 14.06 -5.82 -3.19
C GLY A 208 15.41 -6.02 -3.91
N TYR A 209 15.92 -4.99 -4.58
CA TYR A 209 17.11 -5.10 -5.44
C TYR A 209 18.29 -4.23 -5.00
N GLU A 210 18.09 -3.18 -4.20
CA GLU A 210 19.15 -2.32 -3.67
C GLU A 210 19.58 -2.70 -2.25
N THR A 211 18.65 -2.68 -1.30
CA THR A 211 18.95 -2.90 0.14
C THR A 211 18.80 -4.36 0.57
N GLY A 212 17.97 -5.12 -0.13
CA GLY A 212 17.64 -6.50 0.19
C GLY A 212 16.78 -6.67 1.44
N HIS A 213 16.09 -5.62 1.89
CA HIS A 213 15.14 -5.68 3.00
C HIS A 213 13.82 -6.36 2.61
N HIS A 214 13.44 -6.32 1.33
CA HIS A 214 12.29 -7.04 0.79
C HIS A 214 12.74 -8.19 -0.11
N ALA A 215 11.84 -9.12 -0.39
CA ALA A 215 12.02 -10.10 -1.45
C ALA A 215 12.33 -9.39 -2.80
N PRO A 216 13.24 -9.92 -3.66
CA PRO A 216 13.97 -11.19 -3.52
C PRO A 216 15.23 -11.13 -2.63
N GLY A 217 15.47 -10.03 -1.91
CA GLY A 217 16.57 -9.93 -0.94
C GLY A 217 17.93 -9.63 -1.55
N LEU A 218 17.96 -9.04 -2.75
CA LEU A 218 19.21 -8.74 -3.47
C LEU A 218 19.80 -7.39 -3.03
N ARG A 219 21.13 -7.31 -3.03
CA ARG A 219 21.91 -6.13 -2.63
C ARG A 219 22.78 -5.63 -3.79
N LEU A 220 22.14 -5.13 -4.84
CA LEU A 220 22.77 -4.73 -6.10
C LEU A 220 23.02 -3.21 -6.14
N HIS A 221 23.77 -2.75 -5.14
CA HIS A 221 24.04 -1.34 -4.83
C HIS A 221 24.25 -0.44 -6.06
N GLY A 222 23.37 0.55 -6.20
CA GLY A 222 23.35 1.61 -7.21
C GLY A 222 23.26 1.15 -8.67
N THR A 223 22.94 -0.11 -8.95
CA THR A 223 22.88 -0.64 -10.33
C THR A 223 21.65 -1.49 -10.59
N GLY A 224 21.38 -2.46 -9.73
CA GLY A 224 20.29 -3.40 -9.94
C GLY A 224 18.92 -2.74 -9.88
N LEU A 225 18.71 -1.79 -8.97
CA LEU A 225 17.41 -1.10 -8.89
C LEU A 225 17.07 -0.30 -10.16
N TYR A 226 18.05 0.36 -10.78
CA TYR A 226 17.85 1.14 -11.99
C TYR A 226 17.50 0.25 -13.17
N LYS A 227 18.18 -0.91 -13.27
CA LYS A 227 17.85 -1.94 -14.27
C LYS A 227 16.46 -2.53 -14.06
N ALA A 228 16.09 -2.85 -12.81
CA ALA A 228 14.77 -3.35 -12.49
C ALA A 228 13.67 -2.32 -12.80
N ALA A 229 13.84 -1.08 -12.36
CA ALA A 229 12.90 0.01 -12.63
C ALA A 229 12.69 0.23 -14.13
N HIS A 230 13.76 0.16 -14.91
CA HIS A 230 13.70 0.30 -16.36
C HIS A 230 12.82 -0.78 -17.01
N HIS A 231 12.97 -2.04 -16.60
CA HIS A 231 12.09 -3.12 -17.09
C HIS A 231 10.65 -2.98 -16.57
N VAL A 232 10.45 -2.58 -15.32
CA VAL A 232 9.10 -2.36 -14.74
C VAL A 232 8.34 -1.27 -15.50
N ILE A 233 8.98 -0.15 -15.83
CA ILE A 233 8.35 0.93 -16.62
C ILE A 233 7.97 0.43 -18.02
N LYS A 234 8.85 -0.34 -18.68
CA LYS A 234 8.55 -0.93 -19.99
C LYS A 234 7.42 -1.97 -19.91
N ALA A 235 7.38 -2.77 -18.84
CA ALA A 235 6.34 -3.75 -18.59
C ALA A 235 4.97 -3.08 -18.34
N HIS A 236 4.96 -1.96 -17.60
CA HIS A 236 3.78 -1.11 -17.43
C HIS A 236 3.24 -0.62 -18.79
N ALA A 237 4.13 -0.03 -19.61
CA ALA A 237 3.76 0.45 -20.95
C ALA A 237 3.22 -0.70 -21.82
N GLN A 238 3.85 -1.87 -21.81
CA GLN A 238 3.37 -3.05 -22.54
C GLN A 238 1.97 -3.48 -22.09
N ALA A 239 1.69 -3.51 -20.78
CA ALA A 239 0.37 -3.85 -20.26
C ALA A 239 -0.70 -2.83 -20.70
N TRP A 240 -0.40 -1.52 -20.63
CA TRP A 240 -1.30 -0.47 -21.10
C TRP A 240 -1.58 -0.59 -22.61
N HIS A 241 -0.55 -0.78 -23.43
CA HIS A 241 -0.71 -0.96 -24.89
C HIS A 241 -1.52 -2.21 -25.21
N SER A 242 -1.31 -3.31 -24.49
CA SER A 242 -2.11 -4.53 -24.64
C SER A 242 -3.59 -4.26 -24.34
N TYR A 243 -3.88 -3.58 -23.22
CA TYR A 243 -5.24 -3.18 -22.88
C TYR A 243 -5.87 -2.28 -23.95
N ASN A 244 -5.14 -1.23 -24.34
CA ASN A 244 -5.60 -0.24 -25.31
C ASN A 244 -5.94 -0.88 -26.67
N LYS A 245 -5.07 -1.79 -27.15
CA LYS A 245 -5.21 -2.42 -28.46
C LYS A 245 -6.28 -3.51 -28.50
N LYS A 246 -6.35 -4.35 -27.46
CA LYS A 246 -7.16 -5.58 -27.49
C LYS A 246 -8.49 -5.44 -26.73
N TRP A 247 -8.49 -4.73 -25.61
CA TRP A 247 -9.55 -4.85 -24.60
C TRP A 247 -10.39 -3.59 -24.43
N ARG A 248 -9.77 -2.40 -24.53
CA ARG A 248 -10.41 -1.11 -24.20
C ARG A 248 -11.71 -0.87 -24.95
N ARG A 249 -11.78 -1.21 -26.25
CA ARG A 249 -13.00 -1.03 -27.06
C ARG A 249 -14.20 -1.83 -26.54
N LYS A 250 -13.97 -3.03 -26.00
CA LYS A 250 -15.02 -3.91 -25.47
C LYS A 250 -15.30 -3.64 -23.99
N GLN A 251 -14.24 -3.42 -23.22
CA GLN A 251 -14.32 -3.39 -21.76
C GLN A 251 -14.49 -2.00 -21.18
N GLN A 252 -14.06 -0.95 -21.89
CA GLN A 252 -14.20 0.46 -21.51
C GLN A 252 -13.66 0.81 -20.10
N GLY A 253 -12.62 0.10 -19.65
CA GLY A 253 -11.93 0.41 -18.40
C GLY A 253 -10.74 1.34 -18.57
N LEU A 254 -10.10 1.64 -17.43
CA LEU A 254 -8.94 2.50 -17.27
C LEU A 254 -7.76 1.69 -16.73
N VAL A 255 -6.55 2.02 -17.18
CA VAL A 255 -5.29 1.41 -16.76
C VAL A 255 -4.34 2.52 -16.31
N GLY A 256 -3.83 2.38 -15.10
CA GLY A 256 -2.83 3.27 -14.54
C GLY A 256 -1.75 2.55 -13.73
N ILE A 257 -1.03 3.32 -12.94
CA ILE A 257 0.02 2.87 -12.03
C ILE A 257 -0.13 3.59 -10.69
N SER A 258 0.26 2.94 -9.59
CA SER A 258 0.22 3.50 -8.25
C SER A 258 1.64 3.81 -7.79
N LEU A 259 1.92 5.08 -7.54
CA LEU A 259 3.24 5.59 -7.15
C LEU A 259 3.16 6.21 -5.76
N ASN A 260 3.94 5.69 -4.81
CA ASN A 260 4.00 6.25 -3.47
C ASN A 260 5.19 7.21 -3.36
N CYS A 261 4.92 8.40 -2.83
CA CYS A 261 5.96 9.37 -2.55
C CYS A 261 5.64 10.18 -1.29
N ASP A 262 6.66 10.46 -0.50
CA ASP A 262 6.56 11.43 0.59
C ASP A 262 6.75 12.83 0.03
N TRP A 263 6.19 13.85 0.70
CA TRP A 263 6.51 15.23 0.36
C TRP A 263 7.92 15.59 0.86
N GLY A 264 8.73 16.20 -0.01
CA GLY A 264 10.03 16.76 0.33
C GLY A 264 9.95 18.27 0.47
N GLU A 265 10.06 18.77 1.69
CA GLU A 265 10.05 20.20 2.03
C GLU A 265 11.49 20.71 2.17
N PRO A 266 11.89 21.83 1.54
CA PRO A 266 13.21 22.42 1.78
C PRO A 266 13.41 22.72 3.26
N MET A 267 14.56 22.34 3.82
CA MET A 267 14.91 22.61 5.21
C MET A 267 15.05 24.12 5.43
N ASP A 268 15.80 24.81 4.57
CA ASP A 268 15.85 26.26 4.50
C ASP A 268 15.34 26.78 3.14
N PHE A 269 14.30 27.60 3.17
CA PHE A 269 13.72 28.24 1.97
C PHE A 269 14.52 29.43 1.48
N SER A 270 15.45 29.93 2.29
CA SER A 270 16.37 31.00 1.89
C SER A 270 17.65 30.45 1.26
N ASP A 271 17.92 29.15 1.39
CA ASP A 271 19.03 28.48 0.72
C ASP A 271 18.57 27.84 -0.61
N PRO A 272 19.01 28.36 -1.78
CA PRO A 272 18.67 27.77 -3.06
C PRO A 272 19.06 26.29 -3.19
N LYS A 273 20.10 25.84 -2.48
CA LYS A 273 20.57 24.45 -2.55
C LYS A 273 19.59 23.48 -1.92
N ASP A 274 18.94 23.88 -0.84
CA ASP A 274 17.91 23.06 -0.18
C ASP A 274 16.64 22.99 -1.02
N ILE A 275 16.29 24.09 -1.71
CA ILE A 275 15.19 24.09 -2.70
C ILE A 275 15.49 23.13 -3.85
N GLU A 276 16.69 23.21 -4.42
CA GLU A 276 17.13 22.30 -5.49
C GLU A 276 17.19 20.84 -5.02
N ALA A 277 17.61 20.59 -3.77
CA ALA A 277 17.62 19.27 -3.16
C ALA A 277 16.20 18.71 -2.94
N ALA A 278 15.25 19.53 -2.51
CA ALA A 278 13.85 19.13 -2.35
C ALA A 278 13.19 18.78 -3.69
N GLU A 279 13.44 19.57 -4.74
CA GLU A 279 12.98 19.23 -6.09
C GLU A 279 13.62 17.92 -6.58
N ARG A 280 14.94 17.76 -6.39
CA ARG A 280 15.64 16.53 -6.75
C ARG A 280 15.07 15.32 -6.02
N TYR A 281 14.73 15.45 -4.74
CA TYR A 281 14.06 14.40 -3.97
C TYR A 281 12.74 13.98 -4.64
N LEU A 282 11.87 14.93 -4.98
CA LEU A 282 10.59 14.63 -5.65
C LEU A 282 10.79 13.98 -7.03
N GLN A 283 11.82 14.38 -7.77
CA GLN A 283 12.15 13.76 -9.06
C GLN A 283 12.70 12.32 -8.91
N PHE A 284 13.50 12.02 -7.88
CA PHE A 284 13.95 10.65 -7.61
C PHE A 284 12.83 9.78 -7.01
N CYS A 285 11.90 10.39 -6.27
CA CYS A 285 10.80 9.71 -5.59
C CYS A 285 9.60 9.44 -6.51
N LEU A 286 8.95 10.49 -7.03
CA LEU A 286 7.80 10.40 -7.93
C LEU A 286 8.23 10.42 -9.41
N GLY A 287 9.12 11.36 -9.77
CA GLY A 287 9.52 11.59 -11.14
C GLY A 287 10.20 10.40 -11.82
N TRP A 288 10.88 9.54 -11.06
CA TRP A 288 11.60 8.39 -11.59
C TRP A 288 10.69 7.43 -12.37
N PHE A 289 9.45 7.23 -11.91
CA PHE A 289 8.45 6.41 -12.60
C PHE A 289 7.43 7.26 -13.37
N ALA A 290 7.05 8.43 -12.85
CA ALA A 290 6.04 9.28 -13.50
C ALA A 290 6.58 9.98 -14.76
N ASN A 291 7.79 10.54 -14.75
CA ASN A 291 8.29 11.28 -15.92
C ASN A 291 8.41 10.40 -17.19
N PRO A 292 8.88 9.14 -17.13
CA PRO A 292 8.84 8.28 -18.30
C PRO A 292 7.43 8.12 -18.88
N ILE A 293 6.41 8.00 -18.03
CA ILE A 293 5.01 7.82 -18.44
C ILE A 293 4.40 9.10 -19.00
N TYR A 294 4.65 10.27 -18.40
CA TYR A 294 4.01 11.53 -18.81
C TYR A 294 4.84 12.38 -19.77
N ALA A 295 6.17 12.37 -19.61
CA ALA A 295 7.12 13.15 -20.42
C ALA A 295 7.90 12.30 -21.44
N GLY A 296 7.97 10.97 -21.25
CA GLY A 296 8.63 10.03 -22.17
C GLY A 296 10.08 9.69 -21.83
N ASP A 297 10.67 10.26 -20.78
CA ASP A 297 12.05 9.95 -20.38
C ASP A 297 12.23 10.15 -18.87
N TYR A 298 13.36 9.67 -18.32
CA TYR A 298 13.71 9.94 -16.93
C TYR A 298 13.88 11.44 -16.65
N PRO A 299 13.65 11.90 -15.40
CA PRO A 299 13.95 13.27 -15.01
C PRO A 299 15.38 13.66 -15.38
N GLN A 300 15.57 14.85 -15.95
CA GLN A 300 16.90 15.29 -16.38
C GLN A 300 17.87 15.37 -15.20
N VAL A 301 17.43 15.92 -14.06
CA VAL A 301 18.22 15.96 -12.82
C VAL A 301 18.70 14.58 -12.37
N MET A 302 17.88 13.55 -12.54
CA MET A 302 18.25 12.18 -12.18
C MET A 302 19.30 11.61 -13.12
N LYS A 303 19.17 11.84 -14.44
CA LYS A 303 20.16 11.42 -15.44
C LYS A 303 21.51 12.09 -15.20
N ASP A 304 21.50 13.40 -14.94
CA ASP A 304 22.72 14.19 -14.73
C ASP A 304 23.45 13.72 -13.46
N HIS A 305 22.76 13.66 -12.32
CA HIS A 305 23.37 13.24 -11.06
C HIS A 305 23.93 11.81 -11.09
N ILE A 306 23.17 10.84 -11.61
CA ILE A 306 23.66 9.45 -11.68
C ILE A 306 24.80 9.33 -12.70
N GLY A 307 24.74 10.08 -13.80
CA GLY A 307 25.81 10.16 -14.79
C GLY A 307 27.12 10.69 -14.19
N GLU A 308 27.05 11.81 -13.46
CA GLU A 308 28.17 12.42 -12.75
C GLU A 308 28.76 11.45 -11.72
N LYS A 309 27.92 10.84 -10.85
CA LYS A 309 28.37 9.82 -9.89
C LYS A 309 29.02 8.63 -10.56
N SER A 310 28.46 8.17 -11.68
CA SER A 310 29.02 7.05 -12.44
C SER A 310 30.41 7.40 -12.99
N ALA A 311 30.60 8.62 -13.50
CA ALA A 311 31.90 9.10 -13.98
C ALA A 311 32.92 9.24 -12.83
N GLU A 312 32.50 9.78 -11.69
CA GLU A 312 33.34 9.87 -10.47
C GLU A 312 33.77 8.47 -9.95
N GLN A 313 32.95 7.45 -10.18
CA GLN A 313 33.26 6.05 -9.87
C GLN A 313 34.13 5.37 -10.94
N GLY A 314 34.52 6.10 -11.99
CA GLY A 314 35.35 5.58 -13.08
C GLY A 314 34.59 4.74 -14.11
N LEU A 315 33.25 4.77 -14.09
CA LEU A 315 32.43 4.07 -15.09
C LEU A 315 32.34 4.90 -16.37
N ARG A 316 32.46 4.22 -17.52
CA ARG A 316 32.34 4.86 -18.85
C ARG A 316 30.90 5.15 -19.26
N VAL A 317 29.93 4.50 -18.61
CA VAL A 317 28.51 4.57 -18.93
C VAL A 317 27.76 4.79 -17.61
N SER A 318 26.68 5.57 -17.66
CA SER A 318 25.80 5.79 -16.51
C SER A 318 25.23 4.47 -15.98
N ARG A 319 25.10 4.35 -14.66
CA ARG A 319 24.39 3.24 -14.02
C ARG A 319 22.88 3.28 -14.27
N LEU A 320 22.32 4.45 -14.61
CA LEU A 320 20.93 4.59 -15.03
C LEU A 320 20.81 4.18 -16.51
N PRO A 321 19.98 3.16 -16.85
CA PRO A 321 19.73 2.81 -18.24
C PRO A 321 19.11 3.97 -19.03
N GLU A 322 19.32 4.00 -20.33
CA GLU A 322 18.76 5.01 -21.22
C GLU A 322 17.61 4.42 -22.06
N PHE A 323 16.54 5.18 -22.24
CA PHE A 323 15.53 4.86 -23.24
C PHE A 323 16.02 5.32 -24.62
N SER A 324 15.95 4.43 -25.61
CA SER A 324 16.05 4.80 -27.02
C SER A 324 14.89 5.72 -27.44
N LEU A 325 15.02 6.44 -28.55
CA LEU A 325 13.95 7.33 -29.05
C LEU A 325 12.61 6.60 -29.25
N GLN A 326 12.66 5.34 -29.68
CA GLN A 326 11.48 4.50 -29.87
C GLN A 326 10.84 4.15 -28.52
N GLU A 327 11.65 3.78 -27.53
CA GLU A 327 11.16 3.48 -26.19
C GLU A 327 10.56 4.71 -25.52
N LYS A 328 11.19 5.89 -25.64
CA LYS A 328 10.64 7.16 -25.12
C LYS A 328 9.24 7.43 -25.66
N SER A 329 9.04 7.24 -26.97
CA SER A 329 7.73 7.39 -27.58
C SER A 329 6.74 6.29 -27.18
N TYR A 330 7.24 5.08 -26.88
CA TYR A 330 6.42 3.94 -26.51
C TYR A 330 5.88 4.04 -25.08
N VAL A 331 6.69 4.52 -24.13
CA VAL A 331 6.30 4.66 -22.72
C VAL A 331 5.51 5.93 -22.44
N LYS A 332 5.65 6.97 -23.27
CA LYS A 332 4.91 8.21 -23.10
C LYS A 332 3.41 8.02 -23.34
N GLY A 333 2.59 8.52 -22.43
CA GLY A 333 1.13 8.51 -22.50
C GLY A 333 0.48 7.18 -22.13
N THR A 334 1.20 6.26 -21.47
CA THR A 334 0.69 4.92 -21.14
C THR A 334 -0.06 4.84 -19.81
N SER A 335 -0.79 5.88 -19.43
CA SER A 335 -1.59 5.88 -18.20
C SER A 335 -2.85 6.72 -18.36
N ASP A 336 -3.99 6.17 -17.97
CA ASP A 336 -5.29 6.84 -18.04
C ASP A 336 -5.59 7.68 -16.78
N PHE A 337 -4.89 7.40 -15.68
CA PHE A 337 -4.95 8.14 -14.42
C PHE A 337 -3.61 7.99 -13.67
N LEU A 338 -3.33 8.90 -12.74
CA LEU A 338 -2.21 8.78 -11.80
C LEU A 338 -2.70 8.21 -10.48
N GLY A 339 -2.28 7.00 -10.13
CA GLY A 339 -2.41 6.50 -8.77
C GLY A 339 -1.31 7.10 -7.90
N LEU A 340 -1.68 7.77 -6.82
CA LEU A 340 -0.73 8.41 -5.92
C LEU A 340 -0.95 7.90 -4.49
N GLY A 341 0.12 7.48 -3.82
CA GLY A 341 0.09 7.22 -2.38
C GLY A 341 1.03 8.16 -1.63
N HIS A 342 0.65 8.46 -0.40
CA HIS A 342 1.40 9.38 0.46
C HIS A 342 1.13 9.03 1.92
N PHE A 343 2.19 8.95 2.72
CA PHE A 343 2.09 8.58 4.13
C PHE A 343 2.68 9.65 5.03
N THR A 344 3.77 10.30 4.63
CA THR A 344 4.49 11.25 5.48
C THR A 344 5.26 12.30 4.67
N THR A 345 5.99 13.17 5.38
CA THR A 345 6.76 14.29 4.84
C THR A 345 8.17 14.26 5.42
N ARG A 346 9.12 14.86 4.70
CA ARG A 346 10.51 15.04 5.11
C ARG A 346 10.94 16.47 4.88
N TYR A 347 11.79 16.98 5.76
CA TYR A 347 12.65 18.10 5.41
C TYR A 347 13.84 17.60 4.61
N ILE A 348 14.22 18.34 3.58
CA ILE A 348 15.29 17.98 2.65
C ILE A 348 16.33 19.09 2.68
N ALA A 349 17.58 18.71 2.90
CA ALA A 349 18.73 19.60 2.78
C ALA A 349 19.77 19.03 1.81
N GLU A 350 20.53 19.89 1.17
CA GLU A 350 21.66 19.45 0.35
C GLU A 350 22.69 18.71 1.22
N ARG A 351 23.10 17.53 0.77
CA ARG A 351 24.25 16.85 1.35
C ARG A 351 24.96 16.00 0.30
N LYS A 352 26.16 16.42 -0.10
CA LYS A 352 26.97 15.65 -1.03
C LYS A 352 27.56 14.41 -0.36
N TYR A 353 27.40 13.26 -1.00
CA TYR A 353 28.04 12.01 -0.63
C TYR A 353 29.22 11.75 -1.55
N LEU A 354 30.38 11.43 -0.98
CA LEU A 354 31.56 11.10 -1.78
C LEU A 354 31.32 9.79 -2.53
N SER A 355 31.63 9.76 -3.82
CA SER A 355 31.52 8.55 -4.66
C SER A 355 32.35 7.36 -4.15
N GLN A 356 33.36 7.62 -3.32
CA GLN A 356 34.16 6.61 -2.61
C GLN A 356 33.35 5.79 -1.58
N GLN A 357 32.18 6.26 -1.15
CA GLN A 357 31.26 5.52 -0.26
C GLN A 357 30.47 4.42 -0.99
N GLY A 358 30.72 4.24 -2.30
CA GLY A 358 30.10 3.23 -3.13
C GLY A 358 28.82 3.71 -3.83
N PRO A 359 28.44 3.07 -4.94
CA PRO A 359 27.21 3.38 -5.66
C PRO A 359 26.01 3.02 -4.80
N SER A 360 25.07 3.95 -4.60
CA SER A 360 23.78 3.63 -4.00
C SER A 360 22.72 4.63 -4.40
N TYR A 361 21.46 4.20 -4.39
CA TYR A 361 20.31 5.09 -4.64
C TYR A 361 20.27 6.30 -3.72
N HIS A 362 20.67 6.12 -2.45
CA HIS A 362 20.71 7.18 -1.46
C HIS A 362 21.82 8.20 -1.77
N ASN A 363 23.02 7.72 -2.10
CA ASN A 363 24.15 8.58 -2.42
C ASN A 363 23.94 9.35 -3.73
N ASP A 364 23.26 8.75 -4.70
CA ASP A 364 23.00 9.36 -6.01
C ASP A 364 22.06 10.58 -5.92
N GLN A 365 21.31 10.70 -4.82
CA GLN A 365 20.43 11.85 -4.58
C GLN A 365 21.15 13.06 -3.99
N ASP A 366 22.37 12.92 -3.43
CA ASP A 366 23.11 14.02 -2.78
C ASP A 366 22.24 14.91 -1.87
N LEU A 367 21.46 14.27 -0.99
CA LEU A 367 20.59 14.96 -0.04
C LEU A 367 20.49 14.20 1.27
N ILE A 368 20.09 14.91 2.31
CA ILE A 368 19.69 14.31 3.58
C ILE A 368 18.20 14.56 3.83
N GLN A 369 17.54 13.51 4.32
CA GLN A 369 16.17 13.59 4.81
C GLN A 369 16.21 13.80 6.32
N LEU A 370 15.47 14.80 6.78
CA LEU A 370 15.35 15.21 8.17
C LEU A 370 13.85 15.21 8.55
N VAL A 371 13.58 15.19 9.85
CA VAL A 371 12.23 15.23 10.40
C VAL A 371 12.18 16.25 11.52
N ASP A 372 11.03 16.91 11.67
CA ASP A 372 10.79 17.72 12.87
C ASP A 372 10.59 16.79 14.07
N PRO A 373 11.36 16.92 15.16
CA PRO A 373 11.16 16.12 16.36
C PRO A 373 9.79 16.36 17.02
N ASN A 374 9.10 17.45 16.68
CA ASN A 374 7.76 17.75 17.21
C ASN A 374 6.63 17.16 16.35
N TRP A 375 6.92 16.57 15.17
CA TRP A 375 5.88 15.93 14.39
C TRP A 375 5.37 14.67 15.12
N PRO A 376 4.04 14.42 15.14
CA PRO A 376 3.51 13.24 15.79
C PRO A 376 4.03 11.97 15.10
N GLU A 377 4.86 11.20 15.82
CA GLU A 377 5.29 9.87 15.38
C GLU A 377 4.08 8.91 15.39
N LEU A 378 3.96 8.12 14.34
CA LEU A 378 2.92 7.12 14.17
C LEU A 378 3.48 5.72 14.52
N GLY A 379 2.73 4.67 14.18
CA GLY A 379 3.15 3.30 14.46
C GLY A 379 4.46 2.92 13.77
N SER A 380 4.59 2.98 12.45
CA SER A 380 5.84 2.52 11.84
C SER A 380 6.97 3.51 12.10
N GLN A 381 8.14 2.99 12.46
CA GLN A 381 9.34 3.81 12.65
C GLN A 381 9.61 4.65 11.40
N GLY A 382 9.71 5.96 11.57
CA GLY A 382 9.91 6.91 10.47
C GLY A 382 8.62 7.43 9.83
N LEU A 383 7.42 6.99 10.24
CA LEU A 383 6.18 7.61 9.79
C LEU A 383 5.73 8.70 10.77
N TYR A 384 5.56 9.91 10.24
CA TYR A 384 5.10 11.07 10.98
C TYR A 384 3.83 11.63 10.35
N SER A 385 2.89 12.08 11.18
CA SER A 385 1.62 12.67 10.71
C SER A 385 1.83 14.12 10.28
N VAL A 386 1.97 14.35 8.97
CA VAL A 386 2.25 15.67 8.39
C VAL A 386 1.28 15.95 7.23
N PRO A 387 -0.01 16.19 7.52
CA PRO A 387 -1.09 16.20 6.52
C PRO A 387 -0.91 17.28 5.45
N TRP A 388 -0.35 18.44 5.77
CA TRP A 388 -0.16 19.53 4.80
C TRP A 388 0.79 19.14 3.66
N GLY A 389 1.72 18.22 3.87
CA GLY A 389 2.59 17.70 2.81
C GLY A 389 1.80 16.93 1.75
N PHE A 390 0.69 16.31 2.14
CA PHE A 390 -0.19 15.59 1.22
C PHE A 390 -0.84 16.52 0.20
N ARG A 391 -1.40 17.66 0.65
CA ARG A 391 -1.94 18.70 -0.23
C ARG A 391 -0.88 19.25 -1.18
N ARG A 392 0.35 19.44 -0.70
CA ARG A 392 1.46 19.93 -1.53
C ARG A 392 1.85 18.91 -2.60
N LEU A 393 1.98 17.63 -2.25
CA LEU A 393 2.29 16.59 -3.22
C LEU A 393 1.18 16.44 -4.27
N LEU A 394 -0.09 16.50 -3.88
CA LEU A 394 -1.23 16.44 -4.80
C LEU A 394 -1.19 17.61 -5.82
N ASN A 395 -0.96 18.84 -5.34
CA ASN A 395 -0.83 20.01 -6.20
C ASN A 395 0.43 19.97 -7.09
N PHE A 396 1.53 19.41 -6.57
CA PHE A 396 2.74 19.16 -7.34
C PHE A 396 2.48 18.20 -8.50
N ALA A 397 1.92 17.02 -8.21
CA ALA A 397 1.62 16.02 -9.23
C ALA A 397 0.64 16.56 -10.29
N GLN A 398 -0.39 17.30 -9.86
CA GLN A 398 -1.34 17.98 -10.71
C GLN A 398 -0.66 18.92 -11.72
N THR A 399 0.27 19.76 -11.24
CA THR A 399 0.94 20.77 -12.08
C THR A 399 2.01 20.15 -12.97
N GLN A 400 2.82 19.25 -12.40
CA GLN A 400 3.97 18.66 -13.07
C GLN A 400 3.58 17.79 -14.27
N TYR A 401 2.43 17.13 -14.20
CA TYR A 401 2.00 16.12 -15.18
C TYR A 401 0.81 16.56 -16.04
N GLY A 402 0.44 17.84 -15.99
CA GLY A 402 -0.55 18.42 -16.90
C GLY A 402 -2.00 18.02 -16.60
N ASP A 403 -2.41 18.10 -15.33
CA ASP A 403 -3.78 17.82 -14.86
C ASP A 403 -4.28 16.40 -15.18
N PRO A 404 -3.54 15.33 -14.78
CA PRO A 404 -4.08 13.98 -14.88
C PRO A 404 -5.19 13.77 -13.85
N PRO A 405 -6.19 12.91 -14.12
CA PRO A 405 -7.05 12.39 -13.07
C PRO A 405 -6.20 11.67 -12.01
N ILE A 406 -6.31 12.09 -10.75
CA ILE A 406 -5.57 11.50 -9.63
C ILE A 406 -6.50 10.60 -8.81
N TYR A 407 -6.07 9.37 -8.53
CA TYR A 407 -6.69 8.51 -7.53
C TYR A 407 -5.69 8.32 -6.40
N VAL A 408 -6.08 8.65 -5.17
CA VAL A 408 -5.26 8.33 -4.00
C VAL A 408 -5.39 6.83 -3.75
N THR A 409 -4.34 6.09 -4.05
CA THR A 409 -4.36 4.62 -4.05
C THR A 409 -3.96 4.01 -2.71
N GLU A 410 -3.19 4.75 -1.91
CA GLU A 410 -2.75 4.35 -0.57
C GLU A 410 -2.53 5.59 0.32
N ASN A 411 -3.19 5.63 1.46
CA ASN A 411 -2.90 6.57 2.54
C ASN A 411 -3.36 5.94 3.86
N GLY A 412 -2.52 5.97 4.89
CA GLY A 412 -2.85 5.31 6.14
C GLY A 412 -1.78 5.50 7.20
N ALA A 413 -2.07 4.96 8.37
CA ALA A 413 -1.15 5.03 9.49
C ALA A 413 -1.26 3.74 10.30
N SER A 414 -0.10 3.18 10.63
CA SER A 414 0.04 1.98 11.43
C SER A 414 0.04 2.29 12.91
N GLN A 415 -0.25 1.26 13.71
CA GLN A 415 0.02 1.20 15.14
C GLN A 415 1.21 0.28 15.39
N LYS A 416 2.13 0.61 16.32
CA LYS A 416 3.07 -0.38 16.88
C LYS A 416 2.32 -1.31 17.82
N LEU A 417 2.57 -2.61 17.75
CA LEU A 417 2.17 -3.55 18.79
C LEU A 417 2.90 -3.25 20.11
N HIS A 418 2.28 -2.47 20.98
CA HIS A 418 2.59 -2.47 22.41
C HIS A 418 1.39 -2.94 23.23
N CYS A 419 0.18 -2.52 22.84
CA CYS A 419 -1.11 -3.03 23.33
C CYS A 419 -2.13 -3.01 22.19
N THR A 420 -3.02 -4.01 22.10
CA THR A 420 -4.16 -3.96 21.17
C THR A 420 -5.04 -2.77 21.52
N GLN A 421 -5.09 -1.77 20.63
CA GLN A 421 -5.88 -0.55 20.84
C GLN A 421 -6.97 -0.49 19.79
N LEU A 422 -8.16 -0.98 20.15
CA LEU A 422 -9.34 -0.76 19.33
C LEU A 422 -9.77 0.71 19.34
N CYS A 423 -9.38 1.48 20.37
CA CYS A 423 -9.70 2.91 20.49
C CYS A 423 -8.59 3.76 19.88
N ASP A 424 -8.43 3.64 18.58
CA ASP A 424 -7.39 4.24 17.76
C ASP A 424 -7.67 5.72 17.41
N GLU A 425 -7.87 6.56 18.44
CA GLU A 425 -8.16 7.99 18.26
C GLU A 425 -7.11 8.72 17.41
N TRP A 426 -5.83 8.34 17.55
CA TRP A 426 -4.75 8.88 16.75
C TRP A 426 -4.96 8.63 15.24
N ARG A 427 -5.55 7.49 14.84
CA ARG A 427 -5.88 7.18 13.44
C ARG A 427 -7.05 8.04 12.97
N ILE A 428 -8.04 8.30 13.84
CA ILE A 428 -9.11 9.27 13.56
C ILE A 428 -8.52 10.66 13.28
N ARG A 429 -7.57 11.12 14.10
CA ARG A 429 -6.88 12.41 13.89
C ARG A 429 -6.08 12.43 12.58
N TYR A 430 -5.38 11.34 12.25
CA TYR A 430 -4.68 11.19 10.98
C TYR A 430 -5.62 11.30 9.77
N LEU A 431 -6.69 10.50 9.75
CA LEU A 431 -7.71 10.51 8.69
C LEU A 431 -8.34 11.90 8.56
N LYS A 432 -8.74 12.51 9.68
CA LYS A 432 -9.29 13.86 9.72
C LYS A 432 -8.34 14.88 9.07
N GLY A 433 -7.04 14.83 9.38
CA GLY A 433 -6.04 15.73 8.80
C GLY A 433 -5.81 15.52 7.30
N TYR A 434 -5.48 14.29 6.90
CA TYR A 434 -5.10 14.00 5.51
C TYR A 434 -6.28 14.12 4.55
N ILE A 435 -7.47 13.65 4.92
CA ILE A 435 -8.66 13.79 4.07
C ILE A 435 -9.04 15.27 3.95
N ASN A 436 -8.86 16.08 5.00
CA ASN A 436 -9.13 17.52 4.92
C ASN A 436 -8.15 18.25 3.98
N GLU A 437 -6.87 17.90 4.03
CA GLU A 437 -5.85 18.45 3.13
C GLU A 437 -6.07 18.01 1.67
N MET A 438 -6.56 16.79 1.43
CA MET A 438 -7.03 16.37 0.11
C MET A 438 -8.24 17.18 -0.37
N LEU A 439 -9.20 17.46 0.50
CA LEU A 439 -10.35 18.31 0.16
C LEU A 439 -9.91 19.74 -0.21
N LYS A 440 -8.92 20.28 0.52
CA LYS A 440 -8.29 21.56 0.18
C LYS A 440 -7.54 21.50 -1.16
N ALA A 441 -6.85 20.40 -1.49
CA ALA A 441 -6.23 20.23 -2.80
C ALA A 441 -7.26 20.24 -3.95
N ILE A 442 -8.43 19.63 -3.76
CA ILE A 442 -9.52 19.72 -4.74
C ILE A 442 -10.00 21.18 -4.88
N LYS A 443 -10.12 21.91 -3.77
CA LYS A 443 -10.45 23.34 -3.77
C LYS A 443 -9.40 24.18 -4.51
N ASP A 444 -8.13 23.78 -4.45
CA ASP A 444 -7.03 24.42 -5.20
C ASP A 444 -7.11 24.14 -6.72
N GLY A 445 -7.94 23.18 -7.13
CA GLY A 445 -8.13 22.79 -8.53
C GLY A 445 -7.52 21.43 -8.90
N ALA A 446 -7.00 20.65 -7.93
CA ALA A 446 -6.49 19.32 -8.21
C ALA A 446 -7.61 18.34 -8.61
N ASN A 447 -7.36 17.55 -9.65
CA ASN A 447 -8.36 16.69 -10.28
C ASN A 447 -8.42 15.29 -9.62
N ILE A 448 -8.77 15.29 -8.33
CA ILE A 448 -8.77 14.09 -7.50
C ILE A 448 -10.13 13.38 -7.60
N LYS A 449 -10.12 12.08 -7.92
CA LYS A 449 -11.31 11.27 -8.21
C LYS A 449 -11.67 10.27 -7.13
N GLY A 450 -10.72 9.91 -6.28
CA GLY A 450 -10.99 8.95 -5.21
C GLY A 450 -9.88 8.82 -4.19
N TYR A 451 -10.22 8.14 -3.10
CA TYR A 451 -9.38 7.91 -1.95
C TYR A 451 -9.51 6.47 -1.44
N THR A 452 -8.36 5.81 -1.35
CA THR A 452 -8.21 4.45 -0.82
C THR A 452 -7.39 4.50 0.46
N SER A 453 -8.02 4.22 1.60
CA SER A 453 -7.28 4.12 2.86
C SER A 453 -6.59 2.77 3.00
N TRP A 454 -5.36 2.78 3.51
CA TRP A 454 -4.56 1.59 3.77
C TRP A 454 -4.60 1.28 5.28
N SER A 455 -5.24 0.19 5.73
CA SER A 455 -5.83 -0.95 4.99
C SER A 455 -7.19 -1.39 5.55
N LEU A 456 -7.88 -2.31 4.88
CA LEU A 456 -9.10 -2.93 5.44
C LEU A 456 -8.76 -3.70 6.73
N LEU A 457 -7.82 -4.64 6.64
CA LEU A 457 -7.44 -5.54 7.73
C LEU A 457 -6.03 -5.22 8.21
N ASP A 458 -5.78 -5.46 9.50
CA ASP A 458 -4.42 -5.73 9.94
C ASP A 458 -3.90 -6.93 9.14
N GLN A 459 -2.66 -6.87 8.68
CA GLN A 459 -2.14 -7.76 7.65
C GLN A 459 -0.64 -8.01 7.85
N PHE A 460 -0.05 -8.90 7.06
CA PHE A 460 1.40 -9.14 7.08
C PHE A 460 2.14 -7.94 6.46
N GLU A 461 2.80 -7.11 7.26
CA GLU A 461 3.45 -5.86 6.83
C GLU A 461 4.93 -6.10 6.46
N TRP A 462 5.14 -6.97 5.46
CA TRP A 462 6.43 -7.16 4.79
C TRP A 462 7.58 -7.52 5.75
N GLU A 463 8.66 -6.74 5.80
CA GLU A 463 9.79 -6.98 6.71
C GLU A 463 9.43 -6.83 8.19
N LYS A 464 8.28 -6.21 8.49
CA LYS A 464 7.78 -5.98 9.85
C LYS A 464 6.88 -7.11 10.37
N GLY A 465 6.59 -8.13 9.56
CA GLY A 465 5.71 -9.23 9.96
C GLY A 465 4.36 -8.70 10.40
N TYR A 466 3.85 -9.15 11.56
CA TYR A 466 2.58 -8.66 12.10
C TYR A 466 2.71 -7.55 13.16
N ALA A 467 3.89 -6.92 13.28
CA ALA A 467 4.14 -5.91 14.32
C ALA A 467 3.51 -4.54 14.04
N ASP A 468 3.42 -4.16 12.76
CA ASP A 468 2.84 -2.90 12.32
C ASP A 468 1.41 -3.12 11.82
N ARG A 469 0.44 -2.37 12.37
CA ARG A 469 -1.01 -2.64 12.17
C ARG A 469 -1.72 -1.47 11.50
N TYR A 470 -1.99 -1.58 10.20
CA TYR A 470 -2.65 -0.55 9.39
C TYR A 470 -4.18 -0.63 9.34
N GLY A 471 -4.75 -1.79 9.65
CA GLY A 471 -6.14 -2.09 9.36
C GLY A 471 -7.15 -1.27 10.15
N PHE A 472 -8.29 -0.99 9.53
CA PHE A 472 -9.51 -0.59 10.22
C PHE A 472 -10.04 -1.71 11.13
N TYR A 473 -9.85 -2.96 10.73
CA TYR A 473 -10.23 -4.12 11.52
C TYR A 473 -8.98 -4.80 12.09
N TYR A 474 -8.97 -4.96 13.41
CA TYR A 474 -7.98 -5.74 14.11
C TYR A 474 -8.15 -7.22 13.79
N VAL A 475 -7.07 -7.90 13.41
CA VAL A 475 -7.06 -9.35 13.19
C VAL A 475 -6.27 -10.02 14.31
N GLU A 476 -6.92 -10.92 15.03
CA GLU A 476 -6.26 -11.75 16.04
C GLU A 476 -5.58 -12.95 15.37
N PHE A 477 -4.31 -12.78 14.99
CA PHE A 477 -3.53 -13.78 14.24
C PHE A 477 -3.23 -15.05 15.05
N ASN A 478 -3.26 -14.99 16.39
CA ASN A 478 -2.96 -16.15 17.23
C ASN A 478 -4.16 -17.10 17.39
N VAL A 479 -5.37 -16.67 17.00
CA VAL A 479 -6.56 -17.51 17.04
C VAL A 479 -6.76 -18.14 15.66
N ARG A 480 -7.00 -19.46 15.64
CA ARG A 480 -7.10 -20.26 14.41
C ARG A 480 -8.08 -19.70 13.37
N ASN A 481 -9.21 -19.13 13.79
CA ASN A 481 -10.21 -18.58 12.87
C ASN A 481 -9.97 -17.10 12.52
N LYS A 482 -8.92 -16.47 13.05
CA LYS A 482 -8.52 -15.07 12.77
C LYS A 482 -9.69 -14.09 12.77
N PRO A 483 -10.37 -13.93 13.90
CA PRO A 483 -11.53 -13.05 13.99
C PRO A 483 -11.12 -11.61 13.71
N ARG A 484 -12.03 -10.85 13.08
CA ARG A 484 -11.84 -9.45 12.72
C ARG A 484 -12.69 -8.56 13.62
N TYR A 485 -12.07 -7.60 14.30
CA TYR A 485 -12.75 -6.70 15.24
C TYR A 485 -12.64 -5.25 14.77
N PRO A 486 -13.74 -4.48 14.73
CA PRO A 486 -13.70 -3.09 14.30
C PRO A 486 -12.96 -2.21 15.30
N LYS A 487 -12.06 -1.36 14.80
CA LYS A 487 -11.46 -0.26 15.59
C LYS A 487 -12.37 0.98 15.53
N ALA A 488 -12.18 1.95 16.42
CA ALA A 488 -12.98 3.17 16.49
C ALA A 488 -13.00 3.94 15.16
N SER A 489 -11.88 3.94 14.44
CA SER A 489 -11.76 4.55 13.13
C SER A 489 -12.73 4.02 12.06
N VAL A 490 -13.26 2.79 12.19
CA VAL A 490 -14.32 2.25 11.32
C VAL A 490 -15.53 3.17 11.35
N GLN A 491 -16.00 3.51 12.55
CA GLN A 491 -17.20 4.32 12.72
C GLN A 491 -16.97 5.75 12.23
N TYR A 492 -15.77 6.32 12.44
CA TYR A 492 -15.46 7.67 11.97
C TYR A 492 -15.35 7.75 10.44
N TYR A 493 -14.63 6.81 9.81
CA TYR A 493 -14.43 6.80 8.36
C TYR A 493 -15.76 6.57 7.61
N LYS A 494 -16.62 5.69 8.15
CA LYS A 494 -17.97 5.47 7.65
C LYS A 494 -18.80 6.76 7.57
N GLU A 495 -18.74 7.60 8.59
CA GLU A 495 -19.51 8.85 8.60
C GLU A 495 -18.93 9.89 7.62
N ILE A 496 -17.60 9.95 7.45
CA ILE A 496 -16.97 10.76 6.38
C ILE A 496 -17.50 10.35 5.00
N ILE A 497 -17.53 9.05 4.72
CA ILE A 497 -17.97 8.52 3.42
C ILE A 497 -19.45 8.86 3.17
N LYS A 498 -20.31 8.63 4.17
CA LYS A 498 -21.75 8.95 4.06
C LYS A 498 -22.02 10.42 3.85
N ALA A 499 -21.29 11.28 4.55
CA ALA A 499 -21.38 12.73 4.39
C ALA A 499 -20.64 13.24 3.14
N ASN A 500 -19.90 12.37 2.46
CA ASN A 500 -18.99 12.71 1.37
C ASN A 500 -18.07 13.88 1.74
N GLY A 501 -17.52 13.91 2.96
CA GLY A 501 -16.63 14.98 3.44
C GLY A 501 -16.88 15.40 4.90
N PHE A 502 -16.70 16.70 5.16
CA PHE A 502 -16.77 17.32 6.49
C PHE A 502 -17.75 18.52 6.48
N PRO A 503 -19.07 18.28 6.56
CA PRO A 503 -20.08 19.29 6.27
C PRO A 503 -20.10 20.46 7.27
N ASN A 504 -19.96 20.20 8.57
CA ASN A 504 -19.93 21.24 9.59
C ASN A 504 -19.21 20.78 10.88
N PRO A 505 -18.75 21.72 11.74
CA PRO A 505 -18.02 21.40 12.98
C PRO A 505 -18.78 20.46 13.92
N ARG A 506 -20.10 20.67 14.06
CA ARG A 506 -20.93 19.95 15.03
C ARG A 506 -21.05 18.48 14.68
N GLU A 507 -21.27 18.16 13.41
CA GLU A 507 -21.36 16.77 12.94
C GLU A 507 -20.02 16.06 13.07
N VAL A 508 -18.94 16.70 12.61
CA VAL A 508 -17.58 16.13 12.66
C VAL A 508 -17.16 15.80 14.11
N GLU A 509 -17.49 16.67 15.06
CA GLU A 509 -17.27 16.43 16.49
C GLU A 509 -18.16 15.30 17.03
N THR A 510 -19.43 15.26 16.61
CA THR A 510 -20.36 14.20 17.02
C THR A 510 -19.88 12.82 16.54
N TRP A 511 -19.35 12.71 15.32
CA TRP A 511 -18.80 11.45 14.80
C TRP A 511 -17.59 10.98 15.62
N HIS A 512 -16.73 11.91 16.01
CA HIS A 512 -15.56 11.61 16.84
C HIS A 512 -15.98 11.04 18.20
N LEU A 513 -16.90 11.72 18.91
CA LEU A 513 -17.41 11.26 20.21
C LEU A 513 -18.07 9.87 20.11
N LYS A 514 -18.90 9.64 19.08
CA LYS A 514 -19.55 8.33 18.85
C LYS A 514 -18.54 7.22 18.58
N ALA A 515 -17.48 7.50 17.82
CA ALA A 515 -16.44 6.52 17.56
C ALA A 515 -15.73 6.08 18.85
N LEU A 516 -15.43 7.04 19.74
CA LEU A 516 -14.80 6.76 21.03
C LEU A 516 -15.72 6.01 21.99
N GLU A 517 -17.01 6.37 22.03
CA GLU A 517 -18.01 5.66 22.83
C GLU A 517 -18.17 4.20 22.40
N THR A 518 -18.35 3.97 21.09
CA THR A 518 -18.50 2.62 20.51
C THR A 518 -17.31 1.72 20.87
N CYS A 519 -16.11 2.28 20.82
CA CYS A 519 -14.92 1.53 21.17
C CYS A 519 -14.87 1.15 22.66
N SER A 520 -15.25 2.06 23.56
CA SER A 520 -15.30 1.76 25.00
C SER A 520 -16.18 0.55 25.28
N THR A 521 -17.35 0.48 24.63
CA THR A 521 -18.26 -0.67 24.72
C THR A 521 -17.66 -1.96 24.16
N ASN A 522 -17.04 -1.91 22.98
CA ASN A 522 -16.43 -3.10 22.36
C ASN A 522 -15.25 -3.66 23.18
N ASN A 523 -14.42 -2.79 23.77
CA ASN A 523 -13.34 -3.22 24.65
C ASN A 523 -13.85 -3.93 25.91
N GLN A 524 -14.97 -3.47 26.49
CA GLN A 524 -15.60 -4.15 27.63
C GLN A 524 -16.14 -5.54 27.25
N MET A 525 -16.70 -5.68 26.04
CA MET A 525 -17.14 -6.98 25.53
C MET A 525 -15.96 -7.94 25.28
N LEU A 526 -14.87 -7.45 24.69
CA LEU A 526 -13.70 -8.29 24.40
C LEU A 526 -12.93 -8.70 25.66
N ALA A 527 -12.93 -7.85 26.69
CA ALA A 527 -12.37 -8.21 28.00
C ALA A 527 -13.20 -9.29 28.73
N THR A 528 -14.48 -9.45 28.39
CA THR A 528 -15.41 -10.40 29.05
C THR A 528 -15.59 -11.71 28.28
N GLU A 529 -15.33 -11.75 26.97
CA GLU A 529 -15.40 -12.96 26.14
C GLU A 529 -14.56 -14.15 26.66
N PRO A 530 -13.27 -13.97 27.05
CA PRO A 530 -12.47 -15.05 27.59
C PRO A 530 -13.10 -15.61 28.87
N LEU A 531 -13.61 -14.76 29.76
CA LEU A 531 -14.26 -15.17 31.01
C LEU A 531 -15.54 -15.97 30.76
N LEU A 532 -16.35 -15.54 29.80
CA LEU A 532 -17.56 -16.25 29.38
C LEU A 532 -17.23 -17.64 28.79
N SER A 533 -16.21 -17.75 27.94
CA SER A 533 -15.82 -19.05 27.37
C SER A 533 -15.25 -20.01 28.43
N HIS A 534 -14.46 -19.51 29.38
CA HIS A 534 -13.95 -20.31 30.51
C HIS A 534 -15.09 -20.75 31.44
N MET A 535 -16.05 -19.86 31.70
CA MET A 535 -17.25 -20.21 32.46
C MET A 535 -18.09 -21.26 31.75
N HIS A 536 -18.30 -21.15 30.44
CA HIS A 536 -19.05 -22.14 29.64
C HIS A 536 -18.34 -23.49 29.62
N PHE A 537 -17.03 -23.50 29.40
CA PHE A 537 -16.21 -24.72 29.44
C PHE A 537 -16.25 -25.37 30.84
N ALA A 538 -16.15 -24.57 31.90
CA ALA A 538 -16.26 -25.06 33.26
C ALA A 538 -17.65 -25.66 33.55
N SER A 539 -18.73 -24.98 33.15
CA SER A 539 -20.10 -25.39 33.45
C SER A 539 -20.59 -26.57 32.60
N GLU A 540 -20.22 -26.64 31.33
CA GLU A 540 -20.75 -27.65 30.40
C GLU A 540 -19.82 -28.84 30.20
N VAL A 541 -18.51 -28.67 30.41
CA VAL A 541 -17.54 -29.75 30.22
C VAL A 541 -17.01 -30.22 31.57
N VAL A 542 -16.40 -29.34 32.35
CA VAL A 542 -15.68 -29.77 33.57
C VAL A 542 -16.64 -30.30 34.64
N VAL A 543 -17.69 -29.56 34.98
CA VAL A 543 -18.64 -29.95 36.04
C VAL A 543 -19.36 -31.27 35.75
N PRO A 544 -19.92 -31.52 34.55
CA PRO A 544 -20.57 -32.80 34.24
C PRO A 544 -19.59 -33.97 34.21
N THR A 545 -18.36 -33.74 33.72
CA THR A 545 -17.34 -34.80 33.64
C THR A 545 -16.85 -35.22 35.02
N VAL A 546 -16.57 -34.25 35.90
CA VAL A 546 -16.19 -34.51 37.30
C VAL A 546 -17.35 -35.15 38.06
N GLY A 547 -18.58 -34.67 37.88
CA GLY A 547 -19.77 -35.26 38.48
C GLY A 547 -19.94 -36.74 38.08
N SER A 548 -19.79 -37.05 36.79
CA SER A 548 -19.86 -38.42 36.27
C SER A 548 -18.76 -39.32 36.84
N LEU A 549 -17.53 -38.79 36.96
CA LEU A 549 -16.40 -39.52 37.54
C LEU A 549 -16.62 -39.83 39.02
N CYS A 550 -17.13 -38.87 39.80
CA CYS A 550 -17.44 -39.06 41.21
C CYS A 550 -18.52 -40.14 41.42
N ILE A 551 -19.56 -40.17 40.58
CA ILE A 551 -20.61 -41.19 40.63
C ILE A 551 -20.01 -42.58 40.32
N LEU A 552 -19.15 -42.68 39.30
CA LEU A 552 -18.47 -43.93 38.94
C LEU A 552 -17.56 -44.43 40.06
N ILE A 553 -16.78 -43.55 40.69
CA ILE A 553 -15.90 -43.89 41.82
C ILE A 553 -16.74 -44.34 43.02
N ALA A 554 -17.83 -43.64 43.34
CA ALA A 554 -18.72 -44.02 44.44
C ALA A 554 -19.37 -45.39 44.20
N ALA A 555 -19.83 -45.67 42.97
CA ALA A 555 -20.38 -46.97 42.59
C ALA A 555 -19.33 -48.09 42.71
N LEU A 556 -18.10 -47.85 42.27
CA LEU A 556 -16.98 -48.78 42.41
C LEU A 556 -16.64 -49.07 43.88
N LEU A 557 -16.58 -48.04 44.72
CA LEU A 557 -16.33 -48.19 46.15
C LEU A 557 -17.45 -48.97 46.84
N LEU A 558 -18.71 -48.72 46.47
CA LEU A 558 -19.87 -49.47 46.97
C LEU A 558 -19.81 -50.94 46.56
N LEU A 559 -19.44 -51.24 45.31
CA LEU A 559 -19.26 -52.61 44.82
C LEU A 559 -18.12 -53.33 45.55
N LEU A 560 -17.03 -52.64 45.84
CA LEU A 560 -15.90 -53.18 46.61
C LEU A 560 -16.28 -53.45 48.08
N LEU A 561 -17.02 -52.53 48.72
CA LEU A 561 -17.53 -52.70 50.09
C LEU A 561 -18.55 -53.85 50.19
N LEU A 562 -19.42 -54.00 49.18
CA LEU A 562 -20.38 -55.11 49.12
C LEU A 562 -19.68 -56.46 48.90
N ARG A 563 -18.53 -56.49 48.19
CA ARG A 563 -17.69 -57.68 48.04
C ARG A 563 -16.88 -58.05 49.28
N SER A 564 -16.55 -57.10 50.16
CA SER A 564 -15.84 -57.39 51.41
C SER A 564 -16.73 -57.94 52.53
N HIS A 565 -18.06 -57.93 52.33
CA HIS A 565 -19.06 -58.42 53.29
C HIS A 565 -19.79 -59.70 52.84
N SER A 566 -19.32 -60.32 51.75
CA SER A 566 -19.72 -61.65 51.26
C SER A 566 -18.53 -62.60 51.34
#